data_AF-A0A7X8KD97-F1
#
_entry.id   AF-A0A7X8KD97-F1
#
_cell.length_a   1.000
_cell.length_b   1.000
_cell.length_c   1.000
_cell.angle_alpha   90.00
_cell.angle_beta   90.00
_cell.angle_gamma   90.00
#
_symmetry.space_group_name_H-M   'P 1'
#
loop_
_entity.id
_entity.type
_entity.pdbx_description
1 polymer ?
#
loop_
_entity_poly.entity_id
_entity_poly.type
_entity_poly.pdbx_seq_one_letter_code
_entity_poly.pdbx_strand_id
1 'polypeptide(L)'
;MEQQVNTSELKKTKKPLLITILFSLTSIITLLEVFLIFDKLILAEEVKQIFYMLPKSFSIGKYYFIVGVLVLLILIKCAGSLLMFIKKAWGYILYVIPNVLFATLLILMVVYNFRTVNIYVLLAVTIIFLALYTFALFVLRKRKKQNLL
;
A
#
# COMPACT_ATOMS: atom_id res chain seq x y z
N MET A 1 23.72 -52.70 2.66
CA MET A 1 23.15 -51.58 3.44
C MET A 1 23.23 -50.35 2.58
N GLU A 2 22.24 -50.13 1.73
CA GLU A 2 22.16 -48.91 0.92
C GLU A 2 21.53 -47.82 1.77
N GLN A 3 22.33 -46.80 2.09
CA GLN A 3 21.83 -45.58 2.71
C GLN A 3 20.86 -44.90 1.74
N GLN A 4 19.57 -44.96 2.06
CA GLN A 4 18.58 -44.06 1.50
C GLN A 4 18.99 -42.63 1.87
N VAL A 5 19.66 -41.96 0.94
CA VAL A 5 19.85 -40.52 0.97
C VAL A 5 18.46 -39.91 0.97
N ASN A 6 18.07 -39.46 2.16
CA ASN A 6 16.83 -38.77 2.44
C ASN A 6 16.81 -37.44 1.67
N THR A 7 16.46 -37.52 0.39
CA THR A 7 16.00 -36.41 -0.45
C THR A 7 14.60 -36.00 -0.01
N SER A 8 14.43 -35.69 1.28
CA SER A 8 13.35 -34.81 1.73
C SER A 8 13.67 -33.42 1.21
N GLU A 9 13.32 -33.28 -0.05
CA GLU A 9 13.16 -32.07 -0.83
C GLU A 9 13.16 -30.85 0.07
N LEU A 10 14.31 -30.17 0.07
CA LEU A 10 14.41 -28.75 0.35
C LEU A 10 13.66 -28.04 -0.78
N LYS A 11 12.33 -28.24 -0.85
CA LYS A 11 11.39 -27.52 -1.69
C LYS A 11 11.33 -26.13 -1.09
N LYS A 12 12.42 -25.37 -1.29
CA LYS A 12 12.46 -23.91 -1.23
C LYS A 12 11.34 -23.49 -2.16
N THR A 13 10.16 -23.29 -1.59
CA THR A 13 9.00 -22.78 -2.31
C THR A 13 9.38 -21.36 -2.73
N LYS A 14 10.05 -21.26 -3.89
CA LYS A 14 10.42 -19.99 -4.52
C LYS A 14 9.16 -19.14 -4.50
N LYS A 15 9.25 -17.98 -3.85
CA LYS A 15 8.15 -17.04 -3.84
C LYS A 15 7.83 -16.70 -5.30
N PRO A 16 6.55 -16.62 -5.68
CA PRO A 16 6.19 -16.28 -7.05
C PRO A 16 6.86 -14.95 -7.41
N LEU A 17 7.59 -14.91 -8.53
CA LEU A 17 8.30 -13.72 -9.01
C LEU A 17 7.40 -12.47 -8.97
N LEU A 18 6.13 -12.64 -9.37
CA LEU A 18 5.10 -11.61 -9.34
C LEU A 18 4.92 -10.97 -7.94
N ILE A 19 4.89 -11.76 -6.86
CA ILE A 19 4.67 -11.23 -5.50
C ILE A 19 5.91 -10.50 -5.01
N THR A 20 7.10 -11.00 -5.36
CA THR A 20 8.35 -10.31 -5.04
C THR A 20 8.40 -8.95 -5.73
N ILE A 21 8.08 -8.88 -7.03
CA ILE A 21 8.03 -7.63 -7.79
C ILE A 21 6.99 -6.67 -7.19
N LEU A 22 5.77 -7.15 -6.90
CA LEU A 22 4.71 -6.34 -6.31
C LEU A 22 5.09 -5.80 -4.93
N PHE A 23 5.73 -6.62 -4.10
CA PHE A 23 6.22 -6.20 -2.79
C PHE A 23 7.32 -5.13 -2.88
N SER A 24 8.30 -5.34 -3.77
CA SER A 24 9.38 -4.37 -4.00
C SER A 24 8.83 -3.05 -4.50
N LEU A 25 7.95 -3.06 -5.51
CA LEU A 25 7.31 -1.86 -6.01
C LEU A 25 6.46 -1.17 -4.95
N THR A 26 5.68 -1.93 -4.18
CA THR A 26 4.87 -1.38 -3.09
C THR A 26 5.76 -0.71 -2.04
N SER A 27 6.90 -1.32 -1.70
CA SER A 27 7.84 -0.74 -0.72
C SER A 27 8.43 0.58 -1.21
N ILE A 28 8.85 0.64 -2.48
CA ILE A 28 9.38 1.86 -3.10
C ILE A 28 8.31 2.96 -3.15
N ILE A 29 7.09 2.62 -3.58
CA ILE A 29 5.98 3.58 -3.67
C ILE A 29 5.56 4.05 -2.29
N THR A 30 5.53 3.17 -1.29
CA THR A 30 5.23 3.55 0.11
C THR A 30 6.23 4.59 0.60
N LEU A 31 7.53 4.38 0.36
CA LEU A 31 8.57 5.35 0.74
C LEU A 31 8.37 6.70 0.04
N LEU A 32 8.05 6.69 -1.25
CA LEU A 32 7.73 7.91 -2.01
C LEU A 32 6.46 8.60 -1.49
N GLU A 33 5.40 7.87 -1.20
CA GLU A 33 4.14 8.42 -0.66
C GLU A 33 4.37 9.05 0.72
N VAL A 34 5.11 8.39 1.61
CA VAL A 34 5.48 8.94 2.91
C VAL A 34 6.34 10.20 2.74
N PHE A 35 7.38 10.14 1.90
CA PHE A 35 8.24 11.30 1.63
C PHE A 35 7.43 12.48 1.10
N LEU A 36 6.56 12.27 0.12
CA LEU A 36 5.70 13.31 -0.44
C LEU A 36 4.73 13.91 0.58
N ILE A 37 4.21 13.11 1.51
CA ILE A 37 3.38 13.62 2.60
C ILE A 37 4.19 14.51 3.54
N PHE A 38 5.37 14.08 3.96
CA PHE A 38 6.22 14.90 4.82
C PHE A 38 6.67 16.18 4.12
N ASP A 39 7.12 16.09 2.88
CA ASP A 39 7.57 17.24 2.10
C ASP A 39 6.43 18.24 1.89
N LYS A 40 5.26 17.78 1.40
CA LYS A 40 4.18 18.69 0.99
C LYS A 40 3.20 19.09 2.09
N LEU A 41 3.04 18.29 3.13
CA LEU A 41 2.06 18.53 4.20
C LEU A 41 2.71 18.87 5.55
N ILE A 42 4.04 18.83 5.66
CA ILE A 42 4.73 19.19 6.91
C ILE A 42 5.84 20.21 6.67
N LEU A 43 6.70 19.99 5.68
CA LEU A 43 7.93 20.76 5.50
C LEU A 43 7.78 21.96 4.56
N ALA A 44 6.90 21.88 3.55
CA ALA A 44 6.75 22.94 2.56
C ALA A 44 6.28 24.25 3.20
N GLU A 45 6.87 25.37 2.77
CA GLU A 45 6.50 26.71 3.25
C GLU A 45 5.04 27.07 2.95
N GLU A 46 4.47 26.49 1.88
CA GLU A 46 3.06 26.60 1.50
C GLU A 46 2.11 26.05 2.60
N VAL A 47 2.57 25.13 3.45
CA VAL A 47 1.79 24.60 4.58
C VAL A 47 1.48 25.70 5.59
N LYS A 48 2.39 26.67 5.75
CA LYS A 48 2.12 27.86 6.59
C LYS A 48 0.95 28.67 6.03
N GLN A 49 0.83 28.79 4.71
CA GLN A 49 -0.29 29.47 4.05
C GLN A 49 -1.60 28.68 4.21
N ILE A 50 -1.55 27.35 4.12
CA ILE A 50 -2.71 26.48 4.39
C ILE A 50 -3.21 26.67 5.82
N PHE A 51 -2.32 26.82 6.82
CA PHE A 51 -2.74 27.11 8.20
C PHE A 51 -3.49 28.44 8.34
N TYR A 52 -3.16 29.46 7.53
CA TYR A 52 -3.90 30.73 7.51
C TYR A 52 -5.25 30.64 6.79
N MET A 53 -5.42 29.68 5.89
CA MET A 53 -6.67 29.44 5.16
C MET A 53 -7.60 28.43 5.86
N LEU A 54 -7.14 27.75 6.91
CA LEU A 54 -7.98 26.84 7.68
C LEU A 54 -9.07 27.62 8.42
N PRO A 55 -10.32 27.12 8.43
CA PRO A 55 -11.39 27.75 9.19
C PRO A 55 -11.01 27.80 10.67
N LYS A 56 -11.38 28.87 11.38
CA LYS A 56 -11.04 29.08 12.81
C LYS A 56 -11.44 27.91 13.73
N SER A 57 -12.39 27.07 13.32
CA SER A 57 -12.81 25.85 14.02
C SER A 57 -11.86 24.65 13.87
N PHE A 58 -10.87 24.75 12.98
CA PHE A 58 -9.92 23.70 12.64
C PHE A 58 -8.55 24.02 13.26
N SER A 59 -8.22 23.30 14.35
CA SER A 59 -6.94 23.50 15.03
C SER A 59 -5.79 22.82 14.29
N ILE A 60 -4.59 23.38 14.44
CA ILE A 60 -3.33 22.81 13.94
C ILE A 60 -3.13 21.37 14.45
N GLY A 61 -3.55 21.07 15.68
CA GLY A 61 -3.52 19.71 16.23
C GLY A 61 -4.40 18.71 15.43
N LYS A 62 -5.58 19.13 14.95
CA LYS A 62 -6.43 18.30 14.09
C LYS A 62 -5.80 18.06 12.72
N TYR A 63 -5.09 19.04 12.18
CA TYR A 63 -4.35 18.89 10.93
C TYR A 63 -3.25 17.84 11.03
N TYR A 64 -2.36 17.94 12.02
CA TYR A 64 -1.30 16.95 12.21
C TYR A 64 -1.84 15.56 12.57
N PHE A 65 -2.98 15.48 13.26
CA PHE A 65 -3.66 14.21 13.49
C PHE A 65 -4.09 13.55 12.18
N ILE A 66 -4.69 14.31 11.24
CA ILE A 66 -5.08 13.79 9.92
C ILE A 66 -3.86 13.34 9.11
N VAL A 67 -2.79 14.14 9.10
CA VAL A 67 -1.54 13.76 8.44
C VAL A 67 -0.98 12.47 9.06
N GLY A 68 -1.01 12.34 10.38
CA GLY A 68 -0.61 11.11 11.08
C GLY A 68 -1.45 9.90 10.70
N VAL A 69 -2.78 10.07 10.56
CA VAL A 69 -3.68 9.01 10.09
C VAL A 69 -3.35 8.61 8.64
N LEU A 70 -3.06 9.57 7.75
CA LEU A 70 -2.65 9.29 6.37
C LEU A 70 -1.36 8.47 6.31
N VAL A 71 -0.34 8.87 7.08
CA VAL A 71 0.93 8.12 7.18
C VAL A 71 0.68 6.72 7.73
N LEU A 72 -0.16 6.58 8.76
CA LEU A 72 -0.51 5.29 9.33
C LEU A 72 -1.18 4.37 8.29
N LEU A 73 -2.11 4.88 7.48
CA LEU A 73 -2.76 4.11 6.41
C LEU A 73 -1.74 3.57 5.39
N ILE A 74 -0.76 4.39 5.01
CA ILE A 74 0.32 4.00 4.09
C ILE A 74 1.21 2.91 4.71
N LEU A 75 1.54 3.04 6.00
CA LEU A 75 2.31 2.02 6.72
C LEU A 75 1.53 0.70 6.84
N ILE A 76 0.23 0.75 7.13
CA ILE A 76 -0.63 -0.45 7.20
C ILE A 76 -0.69 -1.15 5.83
N LYS A 77 -0.83 -0.39 4.73
CA LYS A 77 -0.74 -0.92 3.36
C LYS A 77 0.57 -1.66 3.14
N CYS A 78 1.70 -1.07 3.52
CA CYS A 78 3.02 -1.70 3.39
C CYS A 78 3.12 -2.99 4.23
N ALA A 79 2.62 -2.96 5.47
CA ALA A 79 2.54 -4.15 6.32
C ALA A 79 1.65 -5.25 5.72
N GLY A 80 0.53 -4.90 5.12
CA GLY A 80 -0.34 -5.84 4.39
C GLY A 80 0.38 -6.51 3.22
N SER A 81 1.13 -5.73 2.44
CA SER A 81 1.98 -6.23 1.36
C SER A 81 3.07 -7.20 1.87
N LEU A 82 3.73 -6.87 2.98
CA LEU A 82 4.72 -7.75 3.64
C LEU A 82 4.08 -9.07 4.08
N LEU A 83 2.89 -9.03 4.68
CA LEU A 83 2.18 -10.23 5.10
C LEU A 83 1.79 -11.12 3.93
N MET A 84 1.39 -10.55 2.79
CA MET A 84 1.18 -11.31 1.55
C MET A 84 2.48 -11.92 1.02
N PHE A 85 3.60 -11.22 1.12
CA PHE A 85 4.93 -11.74 0.79
C PHE A 85 5.36 -12.91 1.69
N ILE A 86 4.85 -12.97 2.93
CA ILE A 86 5.04 -14.09 3.88
C ILE A 86 3.93 -15.17 3.72
N LYS A 87 3.08 -15.06 2.69
CA LYS A 87 1.99 -16.00 2.35
C LYS A 87 0.82 -16.01 3.36
N LYS A 88 0.65 -14.96 4.16
CA LYS A 88 -0.53 -14.79 5.03
C LYS A 88 -1.66 -14.10 4.26
N ALA A 89 -2.80 -14.77 4.12
CA ALA A 89 -3.97 -14.24 3.39
C ALA A 89 -4.53 -12.95 4.01
N TRP A 90 -4.42 -12.79 5.33
CA TRP A 90 -4.78 -11.56 6.05
C TRP A 90 -4.04 -10.32 5.56
N GLY A 91 -2.86 -10.48 4.93
CA GLY A 91 -2.13 -9.38 4.32
C GLY A 91 -2.92 -8.67 3.23
N TYR A 92 -3.81 -9.37 2.51
CA TYR A 92 -4.67 -8.75 1.50
C TYR A 92 -5.68 -7.78 2.11
N ILE A 93 -6.29 -8.15 3.24
CA ILE A 93 -7.24 -7.28 3.95
C ILE A 93 -6.53 -6.01 4.42
N LEU A 94 -5.35 -6.18 5.03
CA LEU A 94 -4.51 -5.07 5.49
C LEU A 94 -3.92 -4.24 4.34
N TYR A 95 -3.92 -4.75 3.11
CA TYR A 95 -3.50 -4.02 1.92
C TYR A 95 -4.65 -3.26 1.25
N VAL A 96 -5.80 -3.91 1.10
CA VAL A 96 -6.95 -3.38 0.37
C VAL A 96 -7.67 -2.29 1.15
N ILE A 97 -7.97 -2.52 2.43
CA ILE A 97 -8.76 -1.56 3.22
C ILE A 97 -8.08 -0.18 3.26
N PRO A 98 -6.78 -0.06 3.60
CA PRO A 98 -6.12 1.24 3.59
C PRO A 98 -6.04 1.87 2.20
N ASN A 99 -5.80 1.08 1.14
CA ASN A 99 -5.78 1.60 -0.23
C ASN A 99 -7.16 2.08 -0.70
N VAL A 100 -8.25 1.42 -0.32
CA VAL A 100 -9.62 1.85 -0.64
C VAL A 100 -9.95 3.15 0.08
N LEU A 101 -9.61 3.27 1.36
CA LEU A 101 -9.77 4.53 2.12
C LEU A 101 -8.94 5.65 1.49
N PHE A 102 -7.68 5.36 1.14
CA PHE A 102 -6.78 6.32 0.51
C PHE A 102 -7.30 6.77 -0.87
N ALA A 103 -7.74 5.83 -1.71
CA ALA A 103 -8.36 6.15 -3.00
C ALA A 103 -9.63 7.00 -2.83
N THR A 104 -10.44 6.72 -1.81
CA THR A 104 -11.66 7.48 -1.51
C THR A 104 -11.33 8.93 -1.13
N LEU A 105 -10.29 9.14 -0.32
CA LEU A 105 -9.78 10.47 0.03
C LEU A 105 -9.28 11.22 -1.19
N LEU A 106 -8.53 10.56 -2.08
CA LEU A 106 -8.05 11.16 -3.32
C LEU A 106 -9.21 11.53 -4.27
N ILE A 107 -10.24 10.67 -4.38
CA ILE A 107 -11.46 10.97 -5.16
C ILE A 107 -12.18 12.17 -4.58
N LEU A 108 -12.35 12.24 -3.25
CA LEU A 108 -12.96 13.40 -2.59
C LEU A 108 -12.17 14.68 -2.91
N MET A 109 -10.84 14.66 -2.82
CA MET A 109 -10.00 15.81 -3.21
C MET A 109 -10.28 16.26 -4.64
N VAL A 110 -10.38 15.34 -5.60
CA VAL A 110 -10.72 15.65 -7.00
C VAL A 110 -12.12 16.28 -7.13
N VAL A 111 -13.11 15.74 -6.43
CA VAL A 111 -14.49 16.24 -6.42
C VAL A 111 -14.56 17.66 -5.86
N TYR A 112 -13.81 17.95 -4.80
CA TYR A 112 -13.69 19.29 -4.19
C TYR A 112 -12.68 20.22 -4.92
N ASN A 113 -12.41 19.97 -6.20
CA ASN A 113 -11.55 20.80 -7.07
C ASN A 113 -10.04 20.86 -6.74
N PHE A 114 -9.53 19.97 -5.88
CA PHE A 114 -8.08 19.79 -5.73
C PHE A 114 -7.56 18.88 -6.86
N ARG A 115 -7.42 19.45 -8.07
CA ARG A 115 -7.10 18.73 -9.32
C ARG A 115 -5.64 18.90 -9.75
N THR A 116 -4.71 18.47 -8.91
CA THR A 116 -3.29 18.51 -9.27
C THR A 116 -2.88 17.22 -9.99
N VAL A 117 -1.89 17.31 -10.90
CA VAL A 117 -1.34 16.14 -11.62
C VAL A 117 -0.93 15.03 -10.63
N ASN A 118 -0.37 15.42 -9.48
CA ASN A 118 0.06 14.51 -8.43
C ASN A 118 -1.10 13.67 -7.87
N ILE A 119 -2.28 14.27 -7.66
CA ILE A 119 -3.46 13.57 -7.12
C ILE A 119 -3.96 12.52 -8.11
N TYR A 120 -4.01 12.84 -9.40
CA TYR A 120 -4.41 11.88 -10.45
C TYR A 120 -3.42 10.74 -10.59
N VAL A 121 -2.11 11.02 -10.54
CA VAL A 121 -1.06 10.00 -10.59
C VAL A 121 -1.16 9.07 -9.37
N LEU A 122 -1.31 9.61 -8.16
CA LEU A 122 -1.47 8.82 -6.94
C LEU A 122 -2.73 7.94 -6.99
N LEU A 123 -3.85 8.49 -7.48
CA LEU A 123 -5.09 7.74 -7.63
C LEU A 123 -4.95 6.59 -8.64
N ALA A 124 -4.37 6.87 -9.81
CA ALA A 124 -4.13 5.86 -10.84
C ALA A 124 -3.21 4.73 -10.34
N VAL A 125 -2.09 5.08 -9.69
CA VAL A 125 -1.18 4.12 -9.08
C VAL A 125 -1.91 3.27 -8.05
N THR A 126 -2.70 3.89 -7.16
CA THR A 126 -3.45 3.17 -6.12
C THR A 126 -4.42 2.15 -6.72
N ILE A 127 -5.15 2.52 -7.77
CA ILE A 127 -6.11 1.63 -8.46
C ILE A 127 -5.39 0.47 -9.16
N ILE A 128 -4.30 0.76 -9.89
CA ILE A 128 -3.50 -0.26 -10.59
C ILE A 128 -2.96 -1.29 -9.60
N PHE A 129 -2.44 -0.83 -8.46
CA PHE A 129 -1.91 -1.71 -7.43
C PHE A 129 -2.98 -2.57 -6.77
N LEU A 130 -4.17 -2.01 -6.50
CA LEU A 130 -5.34 -2.78 -6.04
C LEU A 130 -5.70 -3.91 -7.00
N ALA A 131 -5.74 -3.63 -8.30
CA ALA A 131 -6.03 -4.64 -9.33
C ALA A 131 -4.94 -5.72 -9.39
N LEU A 132 -3.66 -5.32 -9.39
CA LEU A 132 -2.52 -6.24 -9.44
C LEU A 132 -2.45 -7.17 -8.22
N TYR A 133 -2.69 -6.65 -7.01
CA TYR A 133 -2.71 -7.46 -5.79
C TYR A 133 -3.91 -8.41 -5.75
N THR A 134 -5.06 -7.98 -6.26
CA THR A 134 -6.25 -8.84 -6.40
C THR A 134 -5.98 -9.97 -7.39
N PHE A 135 -5.37 -9.68 -8.54
CA PHE A 135 -4.95 -10.69 -9.51
C PHE A 135 -3.92 -11.66 -8.92
N ALA A 136 -2.91 -11.16 -8.21
CA ALA A 136 -1.89 -11.99 -7.57
C ALA A 136 -2.50 -12.97 -6.57
N LEU A 137 -3.53 -12.56 -5.81
CA LEU A 137 -4.25 -13.43 -4.88
C LEU A 137 -5.05 -14.52 -5.61
N PHE A 138 -5.69 -14.21 -6.73
CA PHE A 138 -6.36 -15.21 -7.59
C PHE A 138 -5.37 -16.25 -8.12
N VAL A 139 -4.22 -15.82 -8.62
CA VAL A 139 -3.16 -16.72 -9.13
C VAL A 139 -2.64 -17.63 -8.01
N LEU A 140 -2.40 -17.08 -6.82
CA LEU A 140 -1.99 -17.85 -5.64
C LEU A 140 -3.02 -18.90 -5.24
N ARG A 141 -4.30 -18.53 -5.21
CA ARG A 141 -5.39 -19.43 -4.84
C ARG A 141 -5.53 -20.57 -5.84
N LYS A 142 -5.41 -20.28 -7.15
CA LYS A 142 -5.46 -21.29 -8.22
C LYS A 142 -4.29 -22.27 -8.14
N ARG A 143 -3.06 -21.79 -7.91
CA ARG A 143 -1.88 -22.66 -7.72
C ARG A 143 -1.97 -23.53 -6.47
N LYS A 144 -2.51 -23.02 -5.37
CA LYS A 144 -2.71 -23.82 -4.14
C LYS A 144 -3.69 -24.98 -4.38
N LYS A 145 -4.74 -24.76 -5.18
CA LYS A 145 -5.70 -25.80 -5.57
C LYS A 145 -5.07 -26.90 -6.46
N GLN A 146 -4.16 -26.53 -7.36
CA GLN A 146 -3.49 -27.46 -8.27
C GLN A 146 -2.41 -28.31 -7.59
N ASN A 147 -1.74 -27.81 -6.54
CA ASN A 147 -0.75 -28.57 -5.78
C ASN A 147 -1.34 -29.44 -4.66
N LEU A 148 -2.67 -29.43 -4.50
CA LEU A 148 -3.42 -30.24 -3.53
C LEU A 148 -4.19 -31.39 -4.22
N LEU A 149 -4.03 -31.55 -5.53
CA LEU A 149 -4.46 -32.67 -6.37
C LEU A 149 -3.21 -33.39 -6.86
#